data_AF-A0A8D0L5P2-F1
#
_entry.id   AF-A0A8D0L5P2-F1
#
_cell.length_a   1.000
_cell.length_b   1.000
_cell.length_c   1.000
_cell.angle_alpha   90.00
_cell.angle_beta   90.00
_cell.angle_gamma   90.00
#
_symmetry.space_group_name_H-M   'P 1'
#
loop_
_entity.id
_entity.type
_entity.pdbx_description
1 polymer ?
#
loop_
_entity_poly.entity_id
_entity_poly.type
_entity_poly.pdbx_seq_one_letter_code
_entity_poly.pdbx_strand_id
1 'polypeptide(L)'
;MSVTFITSILLIIWINMAQLQQGGPDEKEKTTALKDFLSRIDLDELMKKDEPPLEFPDTLEEFEYAFNEKGQLRHTKTGEPFVFNYREDLHRWNQKSYEALGEVDATDSEPKSFIFMSEDAMTNPDKLMVLIHGSGVVRAGQWARRLIINDDLDSGTQIPYIKRATEEGYGVIVLNPNENYIEVEKTKVQVQPSSDSSDEPAEKRERKDKIQKETKKRRDFYEKYRNPQKEKETVQLYIRDNGSPEEHAIYVWDHFISQSAAENVFFVAHSYGGLAFVELMIQREAEVKNKVTAVALTDSVHNVWHQEAGKAIREWMRENCCNWVSSSEPLDTSVESMLPDCPRVSAGTERHELTSWQSFASVFKFFGEAVEAKHSSVKPAPTRRSNRLRYEEF
;
A
#
# COMPACT_ATOMS: atom_id res chain seq x y z
N MET A 1 19.31 38.44 -6.77
CA MET A 1 20.58 38.46 -7.55
C MET A 1 20.93 37.10 -8.18
N SER A 2 20.05 36.09 -8.18
CA SER A 2 20.39 34.70 -8.57
C SER A 2 20.07 34.36 -10.04
N VAL A 3 18.87 34.69 -10.54
CA VAL A 3 18.44 34.31 -11.91
C VAL A 3 19.24 35.03 -13.01
N THR A 4 19.62 36.29 -12.79
CA THR A 4 20.46 37.07 -13.71
C THR A 4 21.89 36.55 -13.80
N PHE A 5 22.40 35.89 -12.76
CA PHE A 5 23.75 35.34 -12.74
C PHE A 5 23.82 34.03 -13.52
N ILE A 6 22.83 33.16 -13.35
CA ILE A 6 22.73 31.86 -14.05
C ILE A 6 22.47 32.04 -15.54
N THR A 7 21.56 32.94 -15.92
CA THR A 7 21.32 33.29 -17.33
C THR A 7 22.54 33.90 -18.00
N SER A 8 23.32 34.71 -17.27
CA SER A 8 24.59 35.26 -17.79
C SER A 8 25.64 34.17 -17.99
N ILE A 9 25.73 33.19 -17.08
CA ILE A 9 26.65 32.05 -17.19
C ILE A 9 26.26 31.16 -18.38
N LEU A 10 24.97 30.85 -18.55
CA LEU A 10 24.47 30.02 -19.66
C LEU A 10 24.66 30.71 -21.01
N LEU A 11 24.48 32.05 -21.08
CA LEU A 11 24.75 32.83 -22.29
C LEU A 11 26.24 32.85 -22.64
N ILE A 12 27.13 32.96 -21.64
CA ILE A 12 28.58 32.88 -21.83
C ILE A 12 28.99 31.48 -22.29
N ILE A 13 28.39 30.43 -21.75
CA ILE A 13 28.63 29.04 -22.19
C ILE A 13 28.16 28.86 -23.63
N TRP A 14 26.99 29.39 -23.99
CA TRP A 14 26.45 29.27 -25.35
C TRP A 14 27.27 30.04 -26.39
N ILE A 15 27.74 31.25 -26.06
CA ILE A 15 28.63 32.05 -26.92
C ILE A 15 29.98 31.34 -27.12
N ASN A 16 30.57 30.77 -26.06
CA ASN A 16 31.82 30.01 -26.18
C ASN A 16 31.62 28.74 -27.02
N MET A 17 30.51 28.02 -26.86
CA MET A 17 30.17 26.83 -27.65
C MET A 17 29.95 27.15 -29.14
N ALA A 18 29.37 28.31 -29.45
CA ALA A 18 29.17 28.78 -30.83
C ALA A 18 30.48 29.21 -31.52
N GLN A 19 31.44 29.76 -30.77
CA GLN A 19 32.76 30.12 -31.28
C GLN A 19 33.68 28.89 -31.51
N LEU A 20 33.49 27.81 -30.74
CA LEU A 20 34.26 26.56 -30.81
C LEU A 20 33.90 25.65 -32.01
N GLN A 21 32.81 25.90 -32.74
CA GLN A 21 32.43 25.09 -33.91
C GLN A 21 33.29 25.35 -35.17
N GLN A 22 34.26 26.27 -35.12
CA GLN A 22 35.12 26.61 -36.27
C GLN A 22 36.62 26.30 -36.09
N GLY A 23 37.04 25.65 -34.99
CA GLY A 23 38.45 25.46 -34.64
C GLY A 23 39.05 24.07 -34.88
N GLY A 24 40.37 24.04 -35.06
CA GLY A 24 41.18 22.86 -35.43
C GLY A 24 41.50 21.87 -34.28
N PRO A 25 42.37 20.87 -34.53
CA PRO A 25 42.53 19.65 -33.71
C PRO A 25 42.88 19.86 -32.22
N ASP A 26 43.59 20.92 -31.85
CA ASP A 26 43.97 21.23 -30.44
C ASP A 26 42.78 21.70 -29.59
N GLU A 27 41.67 22.16 -30.19
CA GLU A 27 40.46 22.52 -29.43
C GLU A 27 39.60 21.30 -29.07
N LYS A 28 39.79 20.14 -29.75
CA LYS A 28 39.05 18.91 -29.41
C LYS A 28 39.36 18.38 -28.01
N GLU A 29 40.61 18.48 -27.54
CA GLU A 29 40.93 18.10 -26.16
C GLU A 29 40.27 19.04 -25.15
N LYS A 30 40.28 20.37 -25.40
CA LYS A 30 39.60 21.34 -24.53
C LYS A 30 38.09 21.14 -24.48
N THR A 31 37.45 20.82 -25.62
CA THR A 31 36.02 20.49 -25.65
C THR A 31 35.69 19.18 -24.94
N THR A 32 36.63 18.23 -24.90
CA THR A 32 36.44 16.95 -24.20
C THR A 32 36.59 17.14 -22.69
N ALA A 33 37.56 17.93 -22.25
CA ALA A 33 37.72 18.31 -20.84
C ALA A 33 36.54 19.15 -20.30
N LEU A 34 35.99 20.07 -21.11
CA LEU A 34 34.81 20.85 -20.72
C LEU A 34 33.55 19.97 -20.65
N LYS A 35 33.38 19.01 -21.57
CA LYS A 35 32.28 18.04 -21.53
C LYS A 35 32.39 17.09 -20.33
N ASP A 36 33.58 16.61 -20.01
CA ASP A 36 33.84 15.78 -18.83
C ASP A 36 33.61 16.55 -17.51
N PHE A 37 33.99 17.84 -17.47
CA PHE A 37 33.68 18.71 -16.32
C PHE A 37 32.17 18.94 -16.16
N LEU A 38 31.44 19.20 -17.26
CA LEU A 38 29.98 19.38 -17.25
C LEU A 38 29.23 18.08 -16.94
N SER A 39 29.70 16.91 -17.36
CA SER A 39 29.09 15.62 -17.02
C SER A 39 29.30 15.18 -15.57
N ARG A 40 30.22 15.84 -14.85
CA ARG A 40 30.45 15.63 -13.42
C ARG A 40 29.64 16.59 -12.54
N ILE A 41 28.96 17.57 -13.13
CA ILE A 41 27.99 18.41 -12.44
C ILE A 41 26.67 17.64 -12.47
N ASP A 42 26.31 17.07 -11.33
CA ASP A 42 24.99 16.47 -11.13
C ASP A 42 23.96 17.60 -11.10
N LEU A 43 23.32 17.83 -12.25
CA LEU A 43 22.28 18.85 -12.42
C LEU A 43 21.07 18.57 -11.52
N ASP A 44 20.76 17.31 -11.23
CA ASP A 44 19.67 16.94 -10.33
C ASP A 44 20.04 17.26 -8.86
N GLU A 45 21.30 17.05 -8.47
CA GLU A 45 21.81 17.44 -7.14
C GLU A 45 21.94 18.96 -6.98
N LEU A 46 22.30 19.68 -8.07
CA LEU A 46 22.35 21.13 -8.10
C LEU A 46 20.93 21.75 -8.05
N MET A 47 19.94 21.12 -8.68
CA MET A 47 18.54 21.56 -8.69
C MET A 47 17.80 21.21 -7.38
N LYS A 48 18.18 20.13 -6.68
CA LYS A 48 17.66 19.80 -5.33
C LYS A 48 18.00 20.87 -4.28
N LYS A 49 19.07 21.64 -4.48
CA LYS A 49 19.48 22.71 -3.53
C LYS A 49 18.54 23.90 -3.49
N ASP A 50 17.73 24.08 -4.53
CA ASP A 50 16.77 25.18 -4.67
C ASP A 50 15.30 24.74 -4.49
N GLU A 51 15.03 23.45 -4.21
CA GLU A 51 13.67 23.01 -3.85
C GLU A 51 13.29 23.55 -2.45
N PRO A 52 12.09 24.14 -2.29
CA PRO A 52 11.61 24.59 -0.99
C PRO A 52 11.49 23.43 0.00
N PRO A 53 11.70 23.68 1.31
CA PRO A 53 11.50 22.67 2.33
C PRO A 53 10.07 22.12 2.29
N LEU A 54 9.94 20.82 2.54
CA LEU A 54 8.67 20.10 2.66
C LEU A 54 8.10 20.29 4.08
N GLU A 55 8.04 21.54 4.52
CA GLU A 55 7.38 21.93 5.76
C GLU A 55 6.08 22.64 5.38
N PHE A 56 4.96 22.09 5.86
CA PHE A 56 3.63 22.57 5.56
C PHE A 56 2.89 22.88 6.86
N PRO A 57 1.92 23.81 6.83
CA PRO A 57 1.09 24.07 7.99
C PRO A 57 0.29 22.84 8.46
N ASP A 58 -0.10 22.83 9.74
CA ASP A 58 -0.85 21.72 10.34
C ASP A 58 -2.36 22.02 10.42
N THR A 59 -2.78 23.26 10.12
CA THR A 59 -4.17 23.72 10.23
C THR A 59 -4.67 24.43 8.97
N LEU A 60 -5.98 24.33 8.71
CA LEU A 60 -6.62 24.88 7.51
C LEU A 60 -6.50 26.40 7.52
N GLU A 61 -6.60 26.97 8.71
CA GLU A 61 -6.41 28.39 8.99
C GLU A 61 -4.98 28.86 8.65
N GLU A 62 -3.95 28.08 9.00
CA GLU A 62 -2.56 28.41 8.64
C GLU A 62 -2.26 28.20 7.16
N PHE A 63 -2.96 27.28 6.50
CA PHE A 63 -3.00 27.20 5.03
C PHE A 63 -3.74 28.39 4.40
N GLU A 64 -4.36 29.25 5.20
CA GLU A 64 -5.24 30.34 4.79
C GLU A 64 -6.47 29.85 4.02
N TYR A 65 -6.97 28.64 4.28
CA TYR A 65 -8.17 28.09 3.67
C TYR A 65 -9.27 27.72 4.69
N ALA A 66 -10.52 27.77 4.24
CA ALA A 66 -11.66 27.27 4.99
C ALA A 66 -12.77 26.80 4.04
N PHE A 67 -13.61 25.87 4.49
CA PHE A 67 -14.80 25.49 3.74
C PHE A 67 -15.90 26.55 3.90
N ASN A 68 -16.45 27.01 2.77
CA ASN A 68 -17.62 27.90 2.78
C ASN A 68 -18.93 27.11 3.03
N GLU A 69 -20.05 27.80 3.16
CA GLU A 69 -21.39 27.19 3.39
C GLU A 69 -21.83 26.18 2.30
N LYS A 70 -21.17 26.20 1.13
CA LYS A 70 -21.42 25.27 0.02
C LYS A 70 -20.45 24.07 0.02
N GLY A 71 -19.63 23.92 1.06
CA GLY A 71 -18.62 22.87 1.16
C GLY A 71 -17.43 23.04 0.21
N GLN A 72 -17.16 24.25 -0.28
CA GLN A 72 -16.03 24.52 -1.18
C GLN A 72 -14.85 25.08 -0.38
N LEU A 73 -13.66 24.55 -0.62
CA LEU A 73 -12.43 25.06 -0.02
C LEU A 73 -12.08 26.42 -0.64
N ARG A 74 -12.06 27.47 0.19
CA ARG A 74 -11.83 28.86 -0.22
C ARG A 74 -10.71 29.49 0.58
N HIS A 75 -9.90 30.29 -0.09
CA HIS A 75 -8.89 31.09 0.59
C HIS A 75 -9.59 32.09 1.51
N THR A 76 -9.22 32.10 2.79
CA THR A 76 -9.87 32.85 3.89
C THR A 76 -9.86 34.35 3.65
N LYS A 77 -8.83 34.89 2.99
CA LYS A 77 -8.70 36.33 2.74
C LYS A 77 -9.32 36.78 1.42
N THR A 78 -9.18 35.99 0.36
CA THR A 78 -9.58 36.39 -1.01
C THR A 78 -10.91 35.78 -1.45
N GLY A 79 -11.35 34.71 -0.80
CA GLY A 79 -12.54 33.94 -1.18
C GLY A 79 -12.35 33.11 -2.47
N GLU A 80 -11.12 33.07 -3.01
CA GLU A 80 -10.82 32.34 -4.23
C GLU A 80 -10.83 30.82 -4.01
N PRO A 81 -11.15 30.02 -5.05
CA PRO A 81 -11.04 28.56 -4.95
C PRO A 81 -9.61 28.10 -4.68
N PHE A 82 -9.48 26.89 -4.15
CA PHE A 82 -8.18 26.23 -4.01
C PHE A 82 -7.41 26.18 -5.34
N VAL A 83 -6.13 26.55 -5.29
CA VAL A 83 -5.24 26.61 -6.46
C VAL A 83 -4.42 25.33 -6.55
N PHE A 84 -4.70 24.54 -7.58
CA PHE A 84 -3.84 23.43 -7.98
C PHE A 84 -2.64 23.95 -8.77
N ASN A 85 -1.54 23.23 -8.65
CA ASN A 85 -0.22 23.49 -9.21
C ASN A 85 0.27 24.89 -8.84
N TYR A 86 0.20 25.20 -7.54
CA TYR A 86 0.62 26.49 -7.00
C TYR A 86 2.03 26.88 -7.47
N ARG A 87 2.91 25.88 -7.67
CA ARG A 87 4.22 26.05 -8.29
C ARG A 87 4.34 25.19 -9.56
N GLU A 88 4.28 25.79 -10.74
CA GLU A 88 4.21 25.07 -12.03
C GLU A 88 5.31 24.01 -12.21
N ASP A 89 6.55 24.30 -11.78
CA ASP A 89 7.70 23.40 -11.98
C ASP A 89 7.99 22.46 -10.79
N LEU A 90 7.17 22.50 -9.72
CA LEU A 90 7.42 21.75 -8.48
C LEU A 90 6.28 20.77 -8.19
N HIS A 91 6.07 19.81 -9.10
CA HIS A 91 5.05 18.78 -8.98
C HIS A 91 5.12 18.01 -7.65
N ARG A 92 6.33 17.62 -7.23
CA ARG A 92 6.55 16.90 -5.96
C ARG A 92 6.14 17.72 -4.74
N TRP A 93 6.51 19.00 -4.71
CA TRP A 93 6.15 19.89 -3.60
C TRP A 93 4.65 20.15 -3.57
N ASN A 94 4.02 20.41 -4.72
CA ASN A 94 2.58 20.62 -4.80
C ASN A 94 1.81 19.38 -4.32
N GLN A 95 2.23 18.19 -4.73
CA GLN A 95 1.65 16.93 -4.28
C GLN A 95 1.70 16.80 -2.75
N LYS A 96 2.88 17.04 -2.16
CA LYS A 96 3.07 17.03 -0.70
C LYS A 96 2.25 18.11 0.02
N SER A 97 2.06 19.28 -0.60
CA SER A 97 1.19 20.34 -0.07
C SER A 97 -0.28 19.94 -0.06
N TYR A 98 -0.75 19.16 -1.03
CA TYR A 98 -2.14 18.68 -1.05
C TYR A 98 -2.38 17.60 0.00
N GLU A 99 -1.42 16.70 0.16
CA GLU A 99 -1.43 15.67 1.21
C GLU A 99 -1.51 16.35 2.58
N ALA A 100 -0.61 17.29 2.85
CA ALA A 100 -0.60 18.03 4.12
C ALA A 100 -1.91 18.76 4.37
N LEU A 101 -2.51 19.40 3.35
CA LEU A 101 -3.82 20.07 3.44
C LEU A 101 -4.99 19.10 3.68
N GLY A 102 -4.89 17.86 3.21
CA GLY A 102 -5.88 16.80 3.40
C GLY A 102 -5.81 16.14 4.78
N GLU A 103 -4.67 16.20 5.47
CA GLU A 103 -4.51 15.61 6.81
C GLU A 103 -5.03 16.52 7.94
N VAL A 104 -5.33 17.78 7.64
CA VAL A 104 -5.61 18.86 8.58
C VAL A 104 -6.93 18.73 9.35
N ASP A 105 -7.89 18.02 8.80
CA ASP A 105 -9.21 17.81 9.41
C ASP A 105 -9.27 16.52 10.24
N ALA A 106 -8.13 15.84 10.45
CA ALA A 106 -8.07 14.68 11.32
C ALA A 106 -8.45 15.06 12.75
N THR A 107 -9.51 14.43 13.29
CA THR A 107 -9.96 14.71 14.66
C THR A 107 -9.46 13.64 15.63
N ASP A 108 -9.28 13.98 16.90
CA ASP A 108 -8.97 12.98 17.94
C ASP A 108 -10.04 11.87 18.03
N SER A 109 -11.26 12.16 17.60
CA SER A 109 -12.39 11.22 17.55
C SER A 109 -12.47 10.38 16.27
N GLU A 110 -11.60 10.62 15.29
CA GLU A 110 -11.65 9.89 14.03
C GLU A 110 -11.25 8.42 14.22
N PRO A 111 -11.90 7.47 13.52
CA PRO A 111 -11.51 6.07 13.53
C PRO A 111 -10.03 5.88 13.12
N LYS A 112 -9.29 5.05 13.85
CA LYS A 112 -7.86 4.75 13.60
C LYS A 112 -7.62 3.24 13.62
N SER A 113 -6.60 2.81 12.89
CA SER A 113 -6.08 1.43 12.88
C SER A 113 -4.62 1.43 13.34
N PHE A 114 -4.00 0.27 13.37
CA PHE A 114 -2.57 0.12 13.65
C PHE A 114 -1.93 -0.91 12.72
N ILE A 115 -0.60 -0.79 12.58
CA ILE A 115 0.29 -1.81 12.03
C ILE A 115 1.36 -2.12 13.07
N PHE A 116 2.02 -3.27 12.96
CA PHE A 116 3.25 -3.51 13.72
C PHE A 116 4.46 -3.34 12.82
N MET A 117 5.53 -2.77 13.36
CA MET A 117 6.82 -2.71 12.68
C MET A 117 7.97 -2.98 13.65
N SER A 118 9.05 -3.59 13.18
CA SER A 118 10.29 -3.70 13.95
C SER A 118 10.94 -2.33 14.11
N GLU A 119 11.78 -2.16 15.14
CA GLU A 119 12.45 -0.88 15.43
C GLU A 119 13.27 -0.36 14.24
N ASP A 120 13.83 -1.28 13.44
CA ASP A 120 14.66 -0.99 12.29
C ASP A 120 13.90 -0.95 10.96
N ALA A 121 12.58 -1.21 10.92
CA ALA A 121 11.83 -1.37 9.68
C ALA A 121 11.97 -0.19 8.69
N MET A 122 12.09 1.03 9.23
CA MET A 122 12.24 2.24 8.42
C MET A 122 13.71 2.57 8.08
N THR A 123 14.66 2.10 8.89
CA THR A 123 16.08 2.49 8.81
C THR A 123 16.98 1.41 8.25
N ASN A 124 16.52 0.15 8.20
CA ASN A 124 17.27 -0.97 7.67
C ASN A 124 17.43 -0.80 6.15
N PRO A 125 18.68 -0.64 5.64
CA PRO A 125 18.91 -0.35 4.23
C PRO A 125 18.87 -1.60 3.35
N ASP A 126 18.91 -2.80 3.93
CA ASP A 126 19.06 -4.05 3.17
C ASP A 126 17.70 -4.65 2.82
N LYS A 127 17.00 -5.20 3.81
CA LYS A 127 15.79 -6.00 3.58
C LYS A 127 14.63 -5.59 4.47
N LEU A 128 13.43 -5.56 3.89
CA LEU A 128 12.17 -5.34 4.59
C LEU A 128 11.18 -6.44 4.21
N MET A 129 10.62 -7.13 5.20
CA MET A 129 9.55 -8.11 5.03
C MET A 129 8.20 -7.50 5.41
N VAL A 130 7.21 -7.66 4.54
CA VAL A 130 5.85 -7.17 4.72
C VAL A 130 4.87 -8.34 4.75
N LEU A 131 4.11 -8.47 5.84
CA LEU A 131 3.18 -9.58 6.06
C LEU A 131 1.72 -9.13 5.93
N ILE A 132 0.96 -9.77 5.03
CA ILE A 132 -0.44 -9.47 4.76
C ILE A 132 -1.30 -10.73 4.95
N HIS A 133 -2.21 -10.70 5.92
CA HIS A 133 -3.14 -11.80 6.16
C HIS A 133 -4.38 -11.76 5.24
N GLY A 134 -5.15 -12.84 5.24
CA GLY A 134 -6.41 -12.95 4.47
C GLY A 134 -7.57 -12.12 5.05
N SER A 135 -8.74 -12.24 4.42
CA SER A 135 -9.96 -11.54 4.84
C SER A 135 -10.68 -12.24 6.00
N GLY A 136 -11.67 -11.55 6.57
CA GLY A 136 -12.54 -12.09 7.62
C GLY A 136 -12.18 -11.57 9.01
N VAL A 137 -12.20 -12.47 9.99
CA VAL A 137 -12.10 -12.13 11.43
C VAL A 137 -10.69 -12.33 12.00
N VAL A 138 -9.69 -12.51 11.14
CA VAL A 138 -8.27 -12.46 11.52
C VAL A 138 -7.81 -11.00 11.65
N ARG A 139 -6.76 -10.78 12.44
CA ARG A 139 -6.11 -9.48 12.68
C ARG A 139 -4.60 -9.60 12.48
N ALA A 140 -3.92 -8.46 12.47
CA ALA A 140 -2.45 -8.38 12.43
C ALA A 140 -1.80 -9.46 13.32
N GLY A 141 -0.83 -10.18 12.77
CA GLY A 141 -0.14 -11.28 13.44
C GLY A 141 -0.75 -12.67 13.22
N GLN A 142 -1.93 -12.80 12.58
CA GLN A 142 -2.64 -14.08 12.44
C GLN A 142 -2.73 -14.54 10.99
N TRP A 143 -2.50 -15.84 10.77
CA TRP A 143 -2.92 -16.51 9.53
C TRP A 143 -4.32 -17.09 9.68
N ALA A 144 -4.57 -17.84 10.76
CA ALA A 144 -5.87 -18.48 10.98
C ALA A 144 -6.15 -18.78 12.45
N ARG A 145 -7.26 -18.25 12.97
CA ARG A 145 -7.74 -18.55 14.34
C ARG A 145 -7.99 -20.04 14.59
N ARG A 146 -8.42 -20.78 13.56
CA ARG A 146 -8.68 -22.22 13.67
C ARG A 146 -7.40 -22.97 14.03
N LEU A 147 -6.29 -22.64 13.38
CA LEU A 147 -4.99 -23.24 13.65
C LEU A 147 -4.46 -22.84 15.02
N ILE A 148 -4.56 -21.55 15.37
CA ILE A 148 -4.16 -21.03 16.69
C ILE A 148 -4.83 -21.83 17.83
N ILE A 149 -6.12 -22.15 17.67
CA ILE A 149 -6.91 -22.80 18.72
C ILE A 149 -6.70 -24.33 18.73
N ASN A 150 -6.63 -24.96 17.56
CA ASN A 150 -6.73 -26.43 17.44
C ASN A 150 -5.42 -27.12 17.05
N ASP A 151 -4.48 -26.41 16.46
CA ASP A 151 -3.21 -26.94 15.96
C ASP A 151 -2.08 -26.38 16.85
N ASP A 152 -1.61 -25.16 16.59
CA ASP A 152 -0.60 -24.45 17.40
C ASP A 152 -0.46 -22.97 17.01
N LEU A 153 0.35 -22.23 17.78
CA LEU A 153 0.68 -20.83 17.47
C LEU A 153 1.55 -20.69 16.23
N ASP A 154 2.44 -21.63 15.95
CA ASP A 154 3.40 -21.48 14.86
C ASP A 154 2.69 -21.53 13.50
N SER A 155 1.85 -22.53 13.28
CA SER A 155 1.06 -22.69 12.07
C SER A 155 -0.04 -21.64 11.92
N GLY A 156 -0.59 -21.16 13.03
CA GLY A 156 -1.71 -20.22 13.02
C GLY A 156 -1.34 -18.74 13.00
N THR A 157 -0.08 -18.38 13.26
CA THR A 157 0.36 -16.98 13.39
C THR A 157 1.50 -16.62 12.46
N GLN A 158 1.73 -15.32 12.32
CA GLN A 158 2.85 -14.74 11.58
C GLN A 158 4.17 -14.77 12.38
N ILE A 159 4.15 -15.23 13.63
CA ILE A 159 5.32 -15.20 14.53
C ILE A 159 6.54 -15.94 13.95
N PRO A 160 6.42 -17.13 13.33
CA PRO A 160 7.57 -17.79 12.73
C PRO A 160 8.21 -16.99 11.59
N TYR A 161 7.39 -16.33 10.76
CA TYR A 161 7.88 -15.41 9.72
C TYR A 161 8.63 -14.23 10.34
N ILE A 162 8.06 -13.61 11.36
CA ILE A 162 8.71 -12.47 12.06
C ILE A 162 10.05 -12.90 12.66
N LYS A 163 10.09 -14.03 13.38
CA LYS A 163 11.31 -14.56 14.01
C LYS A 163 12.38 -14.84 12.95
N ARG A 164 12.03 -15.58 11.91
CA ARG A 164 12.98 -15.95 10.86
C ARG A 164 13.47 -14.75 10.05
N ALA A 165 12.59 -13.82 9.73
CA ALA A 165 12.94 -12.57 9.08
C ALA A 165 13.91 -11.75 9.95
N THR A 166 13.66 -11.64 11.26
CA THR A 166 14.57 -10.97 12.19
C THR A 166 15.93 -11.66 12.25
N GLU A 167 15.97 -13.00 12.33
CA GLU A 167 17.21 -13.79 12.32
C GLU A 167 18.02 -13.61 11.03
N GLU A 168 17.35 -13.44 9.89
CA GLU A 168 17.97 -13.21 8.60
C GLU A 168 18.21 -11.72 8.28
N GLY A 169 18.00 -10.83 9.24
CA GLY A 169 18.36 -9.40 9.15
C GLY A 169 17.35 -8.51 8.41
N TYR A 170 16.10 -8.93 8.28
CA TYR A 170 15.04 -8.12 7.71
C TYR A 170 14.46 -7.17 8.77
N GLY A 171 14.19 -5.92 8.39
CA GLY A 171 13.14 -5.16 9.03
C GLY A 171 11.78 -5.80 8.74
N VAL A 172 10.77 -5.63 9.59
CA VAL A 172 9.46 -6.28 9.43
C VAL A 172 8.32 -5.28 9.59
N ILE A 173 7.32 -5.35 8.71
CA ILE A 173 6.03 -4.66 8.86
C ILE A 173 4.88 -5.69 8.74
N VAL A 174 3.92 -5.61 9.66
CA VAL A 174 2.74 -6.47 9.72
C VAL A 174 1.50 -5.61 9.56
N LEU A 175 0.73 -5.89 8.49
CA LEU A 175 -0.48 -5.14 8.16
C LEU A 175 -1.70 -5.65 8.95
N ASN A 176 -2.71 -4.80 9.07
CA ASN A 176 -4.00 -5.09 9.70
C ASN A 176 -5.18 -4.80 8.73
N PRO A 177 -5.22 -5.41 7.53
CA PRO A 177 -6.15 -5.02 6.46
C PRO A 177 -7.65 -5.21 6.79
N ASN A 178 -7.99 -5.92 7.86
CA ASN A 178 -9.38 -6.17 8.26
C ASN A 178 -9.88 -5.20 9.34
N GLU A 179 -9.04 -4.30 9.87
CA GLU A 179 -9.45 -3.26 10.80
C GLU A 179 -9.56 -1.93 10.06
N ASN A 180 -10.69 -1.76 9.37
CA ASN A 180 -10.96 -0.68 8.44
C ASN A 180 -12.23 0.14 8.77
N TYR A 181 -12.89 -0.17 9.89
CA TYR A 181 -13.99 0.63 10.45
C TYR A 181 -14.12 0.40 11.96
N ILE A 182 -14.84 1.32 12.62
CA ILE A 182 -15.39 1.13 13.97
C ILE A 182 -16.91 1.02 13.92
N GLU A 183 -17.49 0.26 14.83
CA GLU A 183 -18.95 0.17 14.98
C GLU A 183 -19.45 1.17 16.04
N VAL A 184 -20.39 2.04 15.65
CA VAL A 184 -20.96 3.06 16.53
C VAL A 184 -22.48 2.88 16.64
N GLU A 185 -23.04 3.00 17.85
CA GLU A 185 -24.48 2.81 18.09
C GLU A 185 -25.31 3.96 17.47
N LYS A 186 -26.36 3.63 16.69
CA LYS A 186 -27.34 4.63 16.24
C LYS A 186 -28.14 5.15 17.42
N THR A 187 -28.08 6.45 17.66
CA THR A 187 -29.01 7.12 18.57
C THR A 187 -30.38 7.23 17.87
N LYS A 188 -31.41 6.54 18.38
CA LYS A 188 -32.77 6.62 17.82
C LYS A 188 -33.37 8.01 18.07
N VAL A 189 -33.60 8.78 17.00
CA VAL A 189 -34.45 9.97 17.04
C VAL A 189 -35.89 9.51 17.31
N GLN A 190 -36.46 9.92 18.44
CA GLN A 190 -37.86 9.61 18.78
C GLN A 190 -38.79 10.43 17.88
N VAL A 191 -39.43 9.78 16.90
CA VAL A 191 -40.56 10.36 16.17
C VAL A 191 -41.77 10.33 17.09
N GLN A 192 -42.33 11.51 17.40
CA GLN A 192 -43.57 11.63 18.17
C GLN A 192 -44.75 11.06 17.36
N PRO A 193 -45.66 10.26 17.96
CA PRO A 193 -46.86 9.82 17.28
C PRO A 193 -47.83 10.99 17.13
N SER A 194 -48.35 11.19 15.92
CA SER A 194 -49.44 12.12 15.64
C SER A 194 -50.71 11.70 16.38
N SER A 195 -51.36 12.69 16.99
CA SER A 195 -52.66 12.54 17.63
C SER A 195 -53.76 12.60 16.58
N ASP A 196 -54.38 11.47 16.26
CA ASP A 196 -55.66 11.50 15.56
C ASP A 196 -56.71 10.69 16.33
N SER A 197 -57.78 11.40 16.69
CA SER A 197 -58.87 10.98 17.56
C SER A 197 -59.89 10.13 16.82
N SER A 198 -60.32 9.02 17.41
CA SER A 198 -61.62 8.42 17.07
C SER A 198 -62.35 7.94 18.33
N ASP A 199 -63.64 8.25 18.35
CA ASP A 199 -64.63 7.94 19.38
C ASP A 199 -65.01 6.45 19.37
N GLU A 200 -64.54 5.67 20.35
CA GLU A 200 -65.09 4.35 20.70
C GLU A 200 -65.48 4.33 22.20
N PRO A 201 -66.55 3.59 22.59
CA PRO A 201 -67.05 3.57 23.97
C PRO A 201 -66.00 3.14 25.01
N ALA A 202 -65.96 3.82 26.16
CA ALA A 202 -64.92 3.73 27.19
C ALA A 202 -64.63 2.29 27.69
N GLU A 203 -65.67 1.46 27.89
CA GLU A 203 -65.50 0.06 28.33
C GLU A 203 -64.83 -0.84 27.28
N LYS A 204 -65.10 -0.58 25.99
CA LYS A 204 -64.47 -1.32 24.89
C LYS A 204 -63.03 -0.88 24.69
N ARG A 205 -62.74 0.41 24.93
CA ARG A 205 -61.41 1.02 24.91
C ARG A 205 -60.53 0.48 26.05
N GLU A 206 -61.03 0.39 27.28
CA GLU A 206 -60.27 -0.18 28.41
C GLU A 206 -59.99 -1.68 28.24
N ARG A 207 -60.95 -2.46 27.71
CA ARG A 207 -60.71 -3.88 27.39
C ARG A 207 -59.71 -4.05 26.24
N LYS A 208 -59.80 -3.25 25.17
CA LYS A 208 -58.81 -3.25 24.08
C LYS A 208 -57.43 -2.82 24.56
N ASP A 209 -57.34 -1.81 25.43
CA ASP A 209 -56.08 -1.30 25.97
C ASP A 209 -55.44 -2.29 26.94
N LYS A 210 -56.24 -2.99 27.77
CA LYS A 210 -55.73 -4.07 28.62
C LYS A 210 -55.24 -5.24 27.76
N ILE A 211 -56.02 -5.67 26.77
CA ILE A 211 -55.63 -6.75 25.84
C ILE A 211 -54.42 -6.34 25.01
N GLN A 212 -54.33 -5.10 24.51
CA GLN A 212 -53.16 -4.59 23.79
C GLN A 212 -51.94 -4.43 24.68
N LYS A 213 -52.08 -3.94 25.92
CA LYS A 213 -50.97 -3.87 26.89
C LYS A 213 -50.48 -5.24 27.31
N GLU A 214 -51.38 -6.21 27.44
CA GLU A 214 -51.05 -7.58 27.82
C GLU A 214 -50.47 -8.36 26.63
N THR A 215 -51.00 -8.16 25.42
CA THR A 215 -50.43 -8.68 24.17
C THR A 215 -49.07 -8.04 23.87
N LYS A 216 -48.90 -6.73 24.12
CA LYS A 216 -47.63 -6.03 24.01
C LYS A 216 -46.63 -6.51 25.06
N LYS A 217 -47.02 -6.66 26.34
CA LYS A 217 -46.17 -7.25 27.37
C LYS A 217 -45.76 -8.69 27.04
N ARG A 218 -46.68 -9.50 26.52
CA ARG A 218 -46.42 -10.89 26.13
C ARG A 218 -45.53 -10.94 24.89
N ARG A 219 -45.75 -10.06 23.91
CA ARG A 219 -44.87 -9.90 22.75
C ARG A 219 -43.49 -9.43 23.17
N ASP A 220 -43.37 -8.37 23.96
CA ASP A 220 -42.10 -7.85 24.51
C ASP A 220 -41.38 -8.91 25.37
N PHE A 221 -42.11 -9.73 26.13
CA PHE A 221 -41.57 -10.85 26.90
C PHE A 221 -41.01 -11.94 25.99
N TYR A 222 -41.74 -12.37 24.96
CA TYR A 222 -41.25 -13.37 23.99
C TYR A 222 -40.17 -12.81 23.06
N GLU A 223 -40.19 -11.51 22.74
CA GLU A 223 -39.20 -10.81 21.91
C GLU A 223 -37.85 -10.68 22.64
N LYS A 224 -37.87 -10.55 23.98
CA LYS A 224 -36.68 -10.61 24.84
C LYS A 224 -35.96 -11.97 24.83
N TYR A 225 -36.68 -13.07 24.59
CA TYR A 225 -36.10 -14.42 24.50
C TYR A 225 -35.92 -14.92 23.06
N ARG A 226 -36.64 -14.32 22.09
CA ARG A 226 -36.50 -14.62 20.65
C ARG A 226 -35.31 -13.89 20.03
N ASN A 227 -34.81 -12.83 20.66
CA ASN A 227 -33.62 -12.11 20.21
C ASN A 227 -32.77 -11.59 21.40
N PRO A 228 -31.81 -12.38 21.93
CA PRO A 228 -30.84 -11.89 22.92
C PRO A 228 -30.00 -10.72 22.39
N GLN A 229 -29.90 -10.61 21.07
CA GLN A 229 -29.43 -9.47 20.33
C GLN A 229 -30.63 -8.63 19.88
N LYS A 230 -31.14 -7.73 20.73
CA LYS A 230 -31.36 -6.38 20.18
C LYS A 230 -29.97 -5.84 19.89
N GLU A 231 -29.36 -6.29 18.80
CA GLU A 231 -28.25 -5.61 18.15
C GLU A 231 -28.74 -4.18 18.03
N LYS A 232 -28.20 -3.32 18.87
CA LYS A 232 -28.40 -1.89 18.72
C LYS A 232 -27.98 -1.62 17.28
N GLU A 233 -28.84 -1.02 16.48
CA GLU A 233 -28.48 -0.73 15.09
C GLU A 233 -27.17 0.07 15.13
N THR A 234 -26.08 -0.53 14.67
CA THR A 234 -24.79 0.11 14.57
C THR A 234 -24.63 0.72 13.18
N VAL A 235 -23.79 1.74 13.07
CA VAL A 235 -23.26 2.25 11.80
C VAL A 235 -21.77 1.98 11.82
N GLN A 236 -21.25 1.53 10.68
CA GLN A 236 -19.82 1.40 10.44
C GLN A 236 -19.29 2.78 10.03
N LEU A 237 -18.37 3.32 10.83
CA LEU A 237 -17.58 4.49 10.48
C LEU A 237 -16.24 3.97 9.95
N TYR A 238 -16.04 4.06 8.65
CA TYR A 238 -14.82 3.62 7.98
C TYR A 238 -13.64 4.53 8.34
N ILE A 239 -12.47 3.92 8.40
CA ILE A 239 -11.21 4.63 8.62
C ILE A 239 -10.86 5.34 7.32
N ARG A 240 -10.58 6.65 7.41
CA ARG A 240 -10.27 7.47 6.24
C ARG A 240 -9.05 6.93 5.52
N ASP A 241 -9.16 6.86 4.19
CA ASP A 241 -8.14 6.33 3.27
C ASP A 241 -7.66 4.89 3.60
N ASN A 242 -8.42 4.17 4.43
CA ASN A 242 -8.10 2.85 4.95
C ASN A 242 -9.41 2.06 5.24
N GLY A 243 -10.42 2.25 4.38
CA GLY A 243 -11.77 1.71 4.53
C GLY A 243 -11.94 0.27 4.02
N SER A 244 -10.89 -0.29 3.42
CA SER A 244 -10.86 -1.63 2.84
C SER A 244 -9.46 -2.28 2.95
N PRO A 245 -9.34 -3.61 2.81
CA PRO A 245 -8.04 -4.28 2.73
C PRO A 245 -7.09 -3.71 1.67
N GLU A 246 -7.64 -3.31 0.53
CA GLU A 246 -6.93 -2.72 -0.60
C GLU A 246 -6.41 -1.33 -0.27
N GLU A 247 -7.28 -0.43 0.21
CA GLU A 247 -6.89 0.90 0.69
C GLU A 247 -5.86 0.80 1.82
N HIS A 248 -5.99 -0.17 2.72
CA HIS A 248 -5.01 -0.40 3.78
C HIS A 248 -3.61 -0.71 3.22
N ALA A 249 -3.52 -1.58 2.21
CA ALA A 249 -2.23 -1.92 1.59
C ALA A 249 -1.59 -0.71 0.88
N ILE A 250 -2.41 0.10 0.21
CA ILE A 250 -1.98 1.33 -0.46
C ILE A 250 -1.52 2.37 0.58
N TYR A 251 -2.30 2.59 1.64
CA TYR A 251 -1.98 3.50 2.72
C TYR A 251 -0.63 3.15 3.38
N VAL A 252 -0.46 1.88 3.76
CA VAL A 252 0.80 1.44 4.40
C VAL A 252 1.99 1.56 3.43
N TRP A 253 1.77 1.38 2.13
CA TRP A 253 2.79 1.64 1.13
C TRP A 253 3.21 3.11 1.08
N ASP A 254 2.26 4.01 0.88
CA ASP A 254 2.50 5.44 0.67
C ASP A 254 3.16 6.11 1.89
N HIS A 255 2.73 5.71 3.09
CA HIS A 255 3.19 6.34 4.34
C HIS A 255 4.39 5.65 4.99
N PHE A 256 4.66 4.37 4.72
CA PHE A 256 5.73 3.62 5.39
C PHE A 256 6.66 2.91 4.40
N ILE A 257 6.16 1.94 3.63
CA ILE A 257 7.03 1.03 2.86
C ILE A 257 7.80 1.80 1.78
N SER A 258 7.16 2.73 1.06
CA SER A 258 7.81 3.57 0.04
C SER A 258 8.94 4.42 0.61
N GLN A 259 8.82 4.86 1.87
CA GLN A 259 9.77 5.74 2.56
C GLN A 259 10.87 4.97 3.32
N SER A 260 10.74 3.66 3.49
CA SER A 260 11.76 2.83 4.15
C SER A 260 13.12 2.90 3.45
N ALA A 261 14.22 2.75 4.19
CA ALA A 261 15.57 2.73 3.61
C ALA A 261 15.88 1.45 2.80
N ALA A 262 15.05 0.42 2.93
CA ALA A 262 15.32 -0.91 2.37
C ALA A 262 15.39 -0.91 0.83
N GLU A 263 16.49 -1.45 0.30
CA GLU A 263 16.69 -1.67 -1.14
C GLU A 263 15.91 -2.91 -1.64
N ASN A 264 15.65 -3.87 -0.75
CA ASN A 264 14.97 -5.12 -1.08
C ASN A 264 13.72 -5.33 -0.21
N VAL A 265 12.54 -5.06 -0.77
CA VAL A 265 11.25 -5.31 -0.10
C VAL A 265 10.66 -6.65 -0.54
N PHE A 266 10.16 -7.42 0.42
CA PHE A 266 9.55 -8.74 0.22
C PHE A 266 8.16 -8.79 0.83
N PHE A 267 7.20 -9.37 0.12
CA PHE A 267 5.83 -9.53 0.60
C PHE A 267 5.50 -11.00 0.82
N VAL A 268 4.87 -11.33 1.94
CA VAL A 268 4.16 -12.60 2.15
C VAL A 268 2.69 -12.28 2.30
N ALA A 269 1.88 -12.70 1.33
CA ALA A 269 0.47 -12.33 1.24
C ALA A 269 -0.43 -13.57 1.14
N HIS A 270 -1.23 -13.79 2.18
CA HIS A 270 -2.11 -14.96 2.30
C HIS A 270 -3.52 -14.67 1.78
N SER A 271 -4.09 -15.60 1.00
CA SER A 271 -5.50 -15.56 0.60
C SER A 271 -5.87 -14.20 -0.04
N TYR A 272 -6.86 -13.51 0.51
CA TYR A 272 -7.28 -12.17 0.10
C TYR A 272 -6.16 -11.10 0.19
N GLY A 273 -5.17 -11.29 1.05
CA GLY A 273 -4.02 -10.39 1.13
C GLY A 273 -3.25 -10.27 -0.19
N GLY A 274 -3.27 -11.32 -1.03
CA GLY A 274 -2.68 -11.23 -2.37
C GLY A 274 -3.51 -10.40 -3.34
N LEU A 275 -4.84 -10.34 -3.17
CA LEU A 275 -5.68 -9.43 -3.94
C LEU A 275 -5.36 -7.97 -3.58
N ALA A 276 -5.23 -7.67 -2.28
CA ALA A 276 -4.81 -6.35 -1.80
C ALA A 276 -3.41 -5.95 -2.32
N PHE A 277 -2.46 -6.90 -2.37
CA PHE A 277 -1.15 -6.66 -2.98
C PHE A 277 -1.25 -6.35 -4.48
N VAL A 278 -2.08 -7.07 -5.24
CA VAL A 278 -2.26 -6.81 -6.68
C VAL A 278 -2.89 -5.44 -6.91
N GLU A 279 -3.82 -5.00 -6.06
CA GLU A 279 -4.36 -3.64 -6.13
C GLU A 279 -3.28 -2.59 -5.87
N LEU A 280 -2.45 -2.78 -4.85
CA LEU A 280 -1.26 -1.94 -4.62
C LEU A 280 -0.34 -1.89 -5.86
N MET A 281 -0.06 -3.03 -6.47
CA MET A 281 0.77 -3.12 -7.67
C MET A 281 0.16 -2.38 -8.86
N ILE A 282 -1.16 -2.36 -9.01
CA ILE A 282 -1.85 -1.61 -10.07
C ILE A 282 -1.73 -0.10 -9.80
N GLN A 283 -1.98 0.34 -8.56
CA GLN A 283 -2.03 1.75 -8.20
C GLN A 283 -0.64 2.41 -8.07
N ARG A 284 0.40 1.62 -7.79
CA ARG A 284 1.79 2.09 -7.55
C ARG A 284 2.81 1.35 -8.41
N GLU A 285 2.44 0.96 -9.63
CA GLU A 285 3.21 0.07 -10.52
C GLU A 285 4.70 0.40 -10.57
N ALA A 286 5.06 1.65 -10.90
CA ALA A 286 6.46 2.02 -11.08
C ALA A 286 7.28 1.89 -9.78
N GLU A 287 6.72 2.32 -8.66
CA GLU A 287 7.39 2.28 -7.36
C GLU A 287 7.54 0.85 -6.86
N VAL A 288 6.48 0.04 -6.97
CA VAL A 288 6.48 -1.37 -6.55
C VAL A 288 7.49 -2.15 -7.37
N LYS A 289 7.52 -1.98 -8.70
CA LYS A 289 8.51 -2.64 -9.57
C LYS A 289 9.95 -2.29 -9.26
N ASN A 290 10.21 -1.07 -8.79
CA ASN A 290 11.56 -0.61 -8.49
C ASN A 290 12.06 -1.11 -7.13
N LYS A 291 11.16 -1.26 -6.14
CA LYS A 291 11.54 -1.48 -4.73
C LYS A 291 11.26 -2.91 -4.24
N VAL A 292 10.24 -3.57 -4.78
CA VAL A 292 9.88 -4.95 -4.40
C VAL A 292 10.74 -5.95 -5.16
N THR A 293 11.39 -6.85 -4.43
CA THR A 293 12.29 -7.86 -4.97
C THR A 293 11.56 -9.17 -5.25
N ALA A 294 10.68 -9.61 -4.35
CA ALA A 294 9.86 -10.79 -4.57
C ALA A 294 8.59 -10.81 -3.70
N VAL A 295 7.60 -11.58 -4.15
CA VAL A 295 6.29 -11.71 -3.49
C VAL A 295 5.91 -13.18 -3.37
N ALA A 296 5.78 -13.67 -2.14
CA ALA A 296 5.25 -14.99 -1.86
C ALA A 296 3.75 -14.89 -1.57
N LEU A 297 2.95 -15.48 -2.44
CA LEU A 297 1.52 -15.63 -2.28
C LEU A 297 1.26 -17.01 -1.65
N THR A 298 0.37 -17.08 -0.68
CA THR A 298 0.02 -18.36 -0.04
C THR A 298 -1.48 -18.58 -0.15
N ASP A 299 -1.87 -19.49 -1.03
CA ASP A 299 -3.22 -19.80 -1.47
C ASP A 299 -4.04 -18.56 -1.78
N SER A 300 -3.44 -17.62 -2.52
CA SER A 300 -4.06 -16.35 -2.82
C SER A 300 -5.21 -16.50 -3.83
N VAL A 301 -6.26 -15.71 -3.61
CA VAL A 301 -7.45 -15.61 -4.47
C VAL A 301 -7.38 -14.46 -5.48
N HIS A 302 -6.22 -13.81 -5.63
CA HIS A 302 -6.03 -12.72 -6.58
C HIS A 302 -6.39 -13.16 -8.01
N ASN A 303 -6.79 -12.20 -8.84
CA ASN A 303 -7.09 -12.48 -10.23
C ASN A 303 -6.69 -11.29 -11.10
N VAL A 304 -5.50 -11.37 -11.67
CA VAL A 304 -4.91 -10.31 -12.51
C VAL A 304 -5.76 -9.94 -13.74
N TRP A 305 -6.70 -10.80 -14.14
CA TRP A 305 -7.59 -10.55 -15.27
C TRP A 305 -8.84 -9.78 -14.86
N HIS A 306 -9.39 -10.08 -13.68
CA HIS A 306 -10.54 -9.36 -13.12
C HIS A 306 -10.13 -8.04 -12.45
N GLN A 307 -8.91 -7.96 -11.92
CA GLN A 307 -8.31 -6.72 -11.41
C GLN A 307 -7.74 -5.85 -12.54
N GLU A 308 -7.95 -6.23 -13.81
CA GLU A 308 -7.53 -5.44 -14.98
C GLU A 308 -6.03 -5.10 -15.02
N ALA A 309 -5.17 -5.98 -14.50
CA ALA A 309 -3.74 -5.75 -14.43
C ALA A 309 -3.11 -5.66 -15.84
N GLY A 310 -2.38 -4.56 -16.07
CA GLY A 310 -1.69 -4.30 -17.34
C GLY A 310 -0.72 -5.43 -17.74
N LYS A 311 -0.38 -5.49 -19.04
CA LYS A 311 0.56 -6.51 -19.55
C LYS A 311 1.89 -6.50 -18.78
N ALA A 312 2.41 -5.30 -18.51
CA ALA A 312 3.68 -5.13 -17.82
C ALA A 312 3.61 -5.59 -16.35
N ILE A 313 2.46 -5.49 -15.67
CA ILE A 313 2.25 -6.01 -14.31
C ILE A 313 2.24 -7.55 -14.35
N ARG A 314 1.51 -8.14 -15.30
CA ARG A 314 1.44 -9.60 -15.46
C ARG A 314 2.79 -10.23 -15.79
N GLU A 315 3.61 -9.57 -16.60
CA GLU A 315 4.98 -10.01 -16.86
C GLU A 315 5.84 -9.94 -15.60
N TRP A 316 5.78 -8.82 -14.87
CA TRP A 316 6.50 -8.66 -13.61
C TRP A 316 6.09 -9.70 -12.56
N MET A 317 4.79 -9.97 -12.41
CA MET A 317 4.30 -10.99 -11.47
C MET A 317 4.78 -12.40 -11.84
N ARG A 318 4.93 -12.70 -13.14
CA ARG A 318 5.47 -13.99 -13.58
C ARG A 318 6.92 -14.20 -13.17
N GLU A 319 7.69 -13.11 -13.07
CA GLU A 319 9.12 -13.14 -12.77
C GLU A 319 9.41 -13.01 -11.28
N ASN A 320 8.59 -12.27 -10.54
CA ASN A 320 8.89 -11.85 -9.15
C ASN A 320 7.91 -12.43 -8.11
N CYS A 321 6.85 -13.13 -8.53
CA CYS A 321 5.89 -13.75 -7.61
C CYS A 321 5.91 -15.28 -7.71
N CYS A 322 5.55 -15.94 -6.62
CA CYS A 322 5.22 -17.37 -6.59
C CYS A 322 4.02 -17.59 -5.65
N ASN A 323 3.05 -18.42 -6.06
CA ASN A 323 1.87 -18.73 -5.26
C ASN A 323 1.86 -20.20 -4.82
N TRP A 324 2.04 -20.43 -3.52
CA TRP A 324 1.91 -21.74 -2.88
C TRP A 324 0.45 -22.03 -2.59
N VAL A 325 -0.19 -22.82 -3.46
CA VAL A 325 -1.63 -23.10 -3.41
C VAL A 325 -1.96 -24.40 -2.70
N SER A 326 -3.19 -24.48 -2.21
CA SER A 326 -3.72 -25.72 -1.65
C SER A 326 -3.77 -26.81 -2.74
N SER A 327 -3.16 -27.95 -2.45
CA SER A 327 -3.01 -29.08 -3.39
C SER A 327 -2.62 -30.35 -2.63
N SER A 328 -3.03 -31.50 -3.16
CA SER A 328 -2.64 -32.82 -2.69
C SER A 328 -1.24 -33.25 -3.18
N GLU A 329 -0.66 -32.52 -4.13
CA GLU A 329 0.68 -32.77 -4.66
C GLU A 329 1.78 -32.44 -3.62
N PRO A 330 2.98 -33.05 -3.70
CA PRO A 330 4.10 -32.69 -2.84
C PRO A 330 4.46 -31.21 -2.91
N LEU A 331 4.96 -30.64 -1.80
CA LEU A 331 5.43 -29.25 -1.71
C LEU A 331 6.35 -28.90 -2.91
N ASP A 332 6.18 -27.69 -3.44
CA ASP A 332 6.90 -27.12 -4.58
C ASP A 332 6.63 -27.78 -5.95
N THR A 333 5.72 -28.76 -6.03
CA THR A 333 5.27 -29.31 -7.32
C THR A 333 4.47 -28.27 -8.09
N SER A 334 4.82 -28.03 -9.35
CA SER A 334 4.10 -27.09 -10.22
C SER A 334 2.62 -27.47 -10.35
N VAL A 335 1.73 -26.48 -10.19
CA VAL A 335 0.28 -26.64 -10.33
C VAL A 335 -0.19 -25.81 -11.53
N GLU A 336 -0.81 -26.45 -12.51
CA GLU A 336 -1.30 -25.76 -13.71
C GLU A 336 -2.43 -24.79 -13.38
N SER A 337 -2.44 -23.64 -14.07
CA SER A 337 -3.51 -22.65 -14.04
C SER A 337 -4.11 -22.48 -15.41
N MET A 338 -5.44 -22.39 -15.50
CA MET A 338 -6.14 -22.10 -16.75
C MET A 338 -5.81 -20.71 -17.29
N LEU A 339 -5.50 -19.76 -16.40
CA LEU A 339 -5.14 -18.40 -16.76
C LEU A 339 -3.75 -18.08 -16.18
N PRO A 340 -2.78 -17.68 -17.03
CA PRO A 340 -1.42 -17.41 -16.57
C PRO A 340 -1.33 -16.07 -15.82
N ASP A 341 -0.91 -16.12 -14.56
CA ASP A 341 -0.59 -14.97 -13.71
C ASP A 341 0.88 -15.04 -13.25
N CYS A 342 1.15 -15.74 -12.14
CA CYS A 342 2.47 -16.05 -11.60
C CYS A 342 2.65 -17.58 -11.49
N PRO A 343 3.89 -18.08 -11.37
CA PRO A 343 4.14 -19.47 -11.03
C PRO A 343 3.32 -19.94 -9.82
N ARG A 344 2.64 -21.08 -9.98
CA ARG A 344 1.86 -21.73 -8.93
C ARG A 344 2.49 -23.07 -8.59
N VAL A 345 2.71 -23.30 -7.30
CA VAL A 345 3.26 -24.55 -6.79
C VAL A 345 2.43 -25.06 -5.63
N SER A 346 2.46 -26.35 -5.37
CA SER A 346 1.76 -26.95 -4.24
C SER A 346 2.37 -26.49 -2.93
N ALA A 347 1.52 -26.14 -1.96
CA ALA A 347 1.91 -25.94 -0.56
C ALA A 347 2.09 -27.27 0.21
N GLY A 348 1.88 -28.43 -0.42
CA GLY A 348 1.95 -29.74 0.24
C GLY A 348 0.77 -30.03 1.17
N THR A 349 -0.34 -29.31 1.02
CA THR A 349 -1.55 -29.47 1.83
C THR A 349 -2.80 -29.03 1.08
N GLU A 350 -3.92 -29.71 1.30
CA GLU A 350 -5.24 -29.31 0.81
C GLU A 350 -5.96 -28.32 1.75
N ARG A 351 -5.38 -28.05 2.94
CA ARG A 351 -5.96 -27.12 3.91
C ARG A 351 -5.51 -25.70 3.60
N HIS A 352 -6.42 -24.89 3.07
CA HIS A 352 -6.20 -23.46 2.76
C HIS A 352 -5.43 -22.73 3.86
N GLU A 353 -5.90 -22.85 5.11
CA GLU A 353 -5.34 -22.11 6.24
C GLU A 353 -3.90 -22.54 6.60
N LEU A 354 -3.46 -23.73 6.21
CA LEU A 354 -2.11 -24.25 6.49
C LEU A 354 -1.07 -23.86 5.45
N THR A 355 -1.48 -23.33 4.30
CA THR A 355 -0.56 -23.09 3.17
C THR A 355 0.59 -22.16 3.54
N SER A 356 0.37 -21.10 4.32
CA SER A 356 1.44 -20.20 4.79
C SER A 356 2.45 -20.89 5.70
N TRP A 357 2.01 -21.87 6.50
CA TRP A 357 2.91 -22.62 7.38
C TRP A 357 3.67 -23.71 6.63
N GLN A 358 2.98 -24.49 5.79
CA GLN A 358 3.60 -25.59 5.06
C GLN A 358 4.61 -25.12 4.00
N SER A 359 4.35 -23.97 3.38
CA SER A 359 5.28 -23.35 2.43
C SER A 359 6.39 -22.53 3.07
N PHE A 360 6.40 -22.36 4.40
CA PHE A 360 7.30 -21.45 5.12
C PHE A 360 8.76 -21.54 4.69
N ALA A 361 9.34 -22.74 4.69
CA ALA A 361 10.74 -22.93 4.31
C ALA A 361 10.99 -22.60 2.83
N SER A 362 10.06 -22.98 1.94
CA SER A 362 10.15 -22.71 0.50
C SER A 362 10.01 -21.22 0.19
N VAL A 363 9.20 -20.47 0.96
CA VAL A 363 9.09 -19.01 0.83
C VAL A 363 10.42 -18.32 1.09
N PHE A 364 11.11 -18.65 2.19
CA PHE A 364 12.41 -18.04 2.50
C PHE A 364 13.49 -18.44 1.48
N LYS A 365 13.45 -19.69 1.01
CA LYS A 365 14.34 -20.14 -0.07
C LYS A 365 14.12 -19.31 -1.34
N PHE A 366 12.87 -19.11 -1.75
CA PHE A 366 12.50 -18.30 -2.90
C PHE A 366 12.99 -16.85 -2.77
N PHE A 367 12.86 -16.24 -1.59
CA PHE A 367 13.40 -14.88 -1.36
C PHE A 367 14.92 -14.83 -1.46
N GLY A 368 15.63 -15.84 -0.93
CA GLY A 368 17.09 -15.95 -1.09
C GLY A 368 17.51 -16.02 -2.55
N GLU A 369 16.85 -16.87 -3.34
CA GLU A 369 17.11 -17.01 -4.78
C GLU A 369 16.82 -15.70 -5.54
N ALA A 370 15.77 -14.96 -5.17
CA ALA A 370 15.45 -13.67 -5.79
C ALA A 370 16.54 -12.61 -5.54
N VAL A 371 17.10 -12.55 -4.32
CA VAL A 371 18.22 -11.66 -3.98
C VAL A 371 19.46 -12.01 -4.79
N GLU A 372 19.80 -13.30 -4.88
CA GLU A 372 20.94 -13.78 -5.66
C GLU A 372 20.79 -13.43 -7.16
N ALA A 373 19.59 -13.62 -7.71
CA ALA A 373 19.28 -13.27 -9.09
C ALA A 373 19.46 -11.76 -9.35
N LYS A 374 18.95 -10.91 -8.45
CA LYS A 374 19.09 -9.44 -8.53
C LYS A 374 20.56 -8.99 -8.47
N HIS A 375 21.40 -9.60 -7.64
CA HIS A 375 22.83 -9.29 -7.62
C HIS A 375 23.58 -9.81 -8.87
N SER A 376 23.11 -10.90 -9.47
CA SER A 376 23.74 -11.47 -10.67
C SER A 376 23.50 -10.63 -11.93
N SER A 377 22.32 -9.99 -12.05
CA SER A 377 21.98 -9.13 -13.18
C SER A 377 22.71 -7.77 -13.17
N VAL A 378 23.16 -7.33 -11.99
CA VAL A 378 23.91 -6.07 -11.80
C VAL A 378 25.42 -6.22 -12.06
N LYS A 379 25.98 -7.45 -12.03
CA LYS A 379 27.40 -7.67 -12.35
C LYS A 379 27.63 -7.57 -13.87
N PRO A 380 28.52 -6.68 -14.36
CA PRO A 380 28.84 -6.63 -15.78
C PRO A 380 29.50 -7.94 -16.21
N ALA A 381 28.93 -8.59 -17.23
CA ALA A 381 29.49 -9.80 -17.82
C ALA A 381 30.96 -9.53 -18.21
N PRO A 382 31.93 -10.36 -17.79
CA PRO A 382 33.31 -10.18 -18.23
C PRO A 382 33.36 -10.42 -19.74
N THR A 383 33.69 -9.36 -20.48
CA THR A 383 33.90 -9.42 -21.93
C THR A 383 34.87 -10.56 -22.25
N ARG A 384 34.33 -11.61 -22.86
CA ARG A 384 35.08 -12.74 -23.41
C ARG A 384 35.99 -12.23 -24.53
N ARG A 385 37.25 -11.92 -24.22
CA ARG A 385 38.31 -11.82 -25.23
C ARG A 385 38.49 -13.21 -25.86
N SER A 386 37.87 -13.45 -27.00
CA SER A 386 38.24 -14.59 -27.85
C SER A 386 39.57 -14.26 -28.52
N ASN A 387 40.60 -15.01 -28.15
CA ASN A 387 41.87 -15.03 -28.87
C ASN A 387 41.61 -15.47 -30.31
N ARG A 388 42.01 -14.60 -31.22
CA ARG A 388 42.08 -14.81 -32.67
C ARG A 388 43.21 -15.82 -32.93
N LEU A 389 42.87 -17.08 -33.19
CA LEU A 389 43.78 -18.01 -33.84
C LEU A 389 43.59 -17.88 -35.35
N ARG A 390 44.59 -17.30 -36.02
CA ARG A 390 44.75 -17.40 -37.47
C ARG A 390 45.04 -18.85 -37.82
N TYR A 391 44.27 -19.42 -38.74
CA TYR A 391 44.79 -20.45 -39.64
C TYR A 391 45.37 -19.73 -40.85
N GLU A 392 46.68 -19.81 -41.03
CA GLU A 392 47.32 -19.59 -42.33
C GLU A 392 47.42 -20.95 -43.02
N GLU A 393 47.03 -20.95 -44.29
CA GLU A 393 47.17 -22.02 -45.27
C GLU A 393 48.63 -22.48 -45.36
N PHE A 394 48.86 -23.80 -45.40
CA PHE A 394 49.59 -24.54 -46.45
C PHE A 394 49.66 -26.03 -46.10
#